data_AF-A0A356FQY2-F1
#
_entry.id   AF-A0A356FQY2-F1
#
_cell.length_a   1.000
_cell.length_b   1.000
_cell.length_c   1.000
_cell.angle_alpha   90.00
_cell.angle_beta   90.00
_cell.angle_gamma   90.00
#
_symmetry.space_group_name_H-M   'P 1'
#
loop_
_entity.id
_entity.type
_entity.pdbx_description
1 polymer ?
#
loop_
_entity_poly.entity_id
_entity_poly.type
_entity_poly.pdbx_seq_one_letter_code
_entity_poly.pdbx_strand_id
1 'polypeptide(L)' 'MIELIEAWLSSPRPILVYCDDSVCAKSRWFIKKLRADLPEAEIYHLKGGWAEWQAFNT' A
#
# COMPACT_ATOMS: atom_id res chain seq x y z
N MET A 1 6.76 -12.26 7.06
CA MET A 1 5.41 -11.83 6.59
C MET A 1 4.41 -11.90 7.73
N ILE A 2 4.37 -13.00 8.51
CA ILE A 2 3.52 -13.17 9.69
C ILE A 2 3.76 -12.06 10.74
N GLU A 3 5.02 -11.80 11.12
CA GLU A 3 5.35 -10.78 12.13
C GLU A 3 4.87 -9.36 11.78
N LEU A 4 4.90 -8.98 10.50
CA LEU A 4 4.47 -7.66 10.06
C LEU A 4 2.94 -7.51 10.16
N ILE A 5 2.21 -8.59 9.88
CA ILE A 5 0.76 -8.66 9.99
C ILE A 5 0.35 -8.62 11.46
N GLU A 6 1.02 -9.39 12.32
CA GLU A 6 0.77 -9.41 13.76
C GLU A 6 1.02 -8.03 14.40
N ALA A 7 2.12 -7.37 14.04
CA ALA A 7 2.41 -6.02 14.50
C ALA A 7 1.33 -5.02 14.05
N TRP A 8 0.83 -5.15 12.82
CA TRP A 8 -0.25 -4.31 12.32
C TRP A 8 -1.58 -4.55 13.04
N LEU A 9 -1.94 -5.81 13.31
CA LEU A 9 -3.17 -6.17 14.03
C LEU A 9 -3.23 -5.63 15.47
N SER A 10 -2.07 -5.43 16.11
CA SER A 10 -2.00 -4.86 17.46
C SER A 10 -2.45 -3.39 17.55
N SER A 11 -2.34 -2.65 16.44
CA SER A 11 -2.78 -1.26 16.34
C SER A 11 -3.06 -0.93 14.86
N PRO A 12 -4.26 -1.26 14.36
CA PRO A 12 -4.59 -1.12 12.95
C PRO A 12 -4.41 0.32 12.49
N ARG A 13 -3.66 0.50 11.39
CA ARG A 13 -3.46 1.80 10.72
C ARG A 13 -3.73 1.66 9.23
N PRO A 14 -4.20 2.71 8.54
CA PRO A 14 -4.32 2.68 7.10
C PRO A 14 -3.02 2.25 6.42
N ILE A 15 -3.10 1.28 5.52
CA ILE A 15 -1.98 0.82 4.71
C ILE A 15 -1.99 1.58 3.40
N LEU A 16 -0.99 2.44 3.17
CA LEU A 16 -0.77 3.10 1.89
C LEU A 16 0.22 2.28 1.06
N VAL A 17 -0.23 1.81 -0.10
CA VAL A 17 0.63 1.12 -1.06
C VAL A 17 0.92 2.05 -2.24
N TYR A 18 2.19 2.13 -2.63
CA TYR A 18 2.64 2.89 -3.80
C TYR A 18 3.79 2.16 -4.50
N CYS A 19 4.14 2.62 -5.69
CA CYS A 19 5.35 2.19 -6.39
C CYS A 19 6.11 3.44 -6.86
N ASP A 20 7.25 3.26 -7.53
CA ASP A 20 8.10 4.38 -7.97
C ASP A 20 7.35 5.36 -8.89
N ASP A 21 6.51 4.84 -9.78
CA ASP A 21 5.75 5.65 -10.74
C ASP A 21 4.39 5.02 -11.12
N SER A 22 3.68 5.67 -12.06
CA SER A 22 2.39 5.25 -12.60
C SER A 22 2.46 4.00 -13.51
N VAL A 23 3.64 3.68 -14.06
CA VAL A 23 3.86 2.55 -14.96
C VAL A 23 3.99 1.24 -14.16
N CYS A 24 4.45 1.32 -12.92
CA CYS A 24 4.61 0.16 -12.07
C CYS A 24 3.27 -0.53 -11.73
N ALA A 25 3.10 -1.75 -12.27
CA ALA A 25 1.92 -2.58 -12.03
C ALA A 25 2.01 -3.43 -10.73
N LYS A 26 3.20 -3.55 -10.12
CA LYS A 26 3.43 -4.43 -8.96
C LYS A 26 2.63 -4.00 -7.74
N SER A 27 2.45 -2.69 -7.51
CA SER A 27 1.62 -2.18 -6.39
C SER A 27 0.20 -2.69 -6.47
N ARG A 28 -0.40 -2.73 -7.68
CA ARG A 28 -1.76 -3.24 -7.91
C ARG A 28 -1.90 -4.72 -7.59
N TRP A 29 -0.91 -5.54 -7.98
CA TRP A 29 -0.88 -6.95 -7.61
C TRP A 29 -0.76 -7.13 -6.10
N PHE A 30 0.13 -6.36 -5.46
CA PHE A 30 0.35 -6.45 -4.02
C PHE A 30 -0.88 -6.01 -3.21
N ILE A 31 -1.61 -4.98 -3.64
CA ILE A 31 -2.88 -4.57 -3.03
C ILE A 31 -3.92 -5.71 -3.08
N LYS A 32 -4.03 -6.41 -4.22
CA LYS A 32 -4.95 -7.55 -4.32
C LYS A 32 -4.59 -8.63 -3.30
N LYS A 33 -3.29 -8.92 -3.14
CA LYS A 33 -2.81 -9.89 -2.15
C LYS A 33 -3.11 -9.42 -0.72
N LEU A 34 -2.80 -8.16 -0.39
CA LEU A 34 -3.07 -7.60 0.94
C LEU A 34 -4.56 -7.64 1.30
N ARG A 35 -5.46 -7.32 0.37
CA ARG A 35 -6.90 -7.39 0.61
C ARG A 35 -7.41 -8.82 0.83
N ALA A 36 -6.77 -9.80 0.21
CA ALA A 36 -7.09 -11.21 0.45
C ALA A 36 -6.58 -11.68 1.82
N ASP A 37 -5.37 -11.26 2.19
CA ASP A 37 -4.71 -11.67 3.43
C ASP A 37 -5.23 -10.88 4.66
N LEU A 38 -5.74 -9.66 4.47
CA LEU A 38 -6.23 -8.74 5.51
C LEU A 38 -7.57 -8.09 5.11
N PRO A 39 -8.70 -8.82 5.21
CA PRO A 39 -10.00 -8.33 4.74
C PRO A 39 -10.51 -7.09 5.47
N GLU A 40 -10.15 -6.92 6.76
CA GLU A 40 -10.58 -5.79 7.60
C GLU A 40 -9.60 -4.60 7.52
N ALA A 41 -8.52 -4.69 6.74
CA ALA A 41 -7.55 -3.61 6.63
C ALA A 41 -8.01 -2.49 5.70
N GLU A 42 -7.91 -1.26 6.18
CA GLU A 42 -8.08 -0.06 5.37
C GLU A 42 -6.86 0.12 4.45
N ILE A 43 -7.02 -0.16 3.16
CA ILE A 43 -5.91 -0.19 2.18
C ILE A 43 -6.13 0.82 1.05
N TYR A 44 -5.20 1.77 0.93
CA TYR A 44 -5.16 2.81 -0.10
C TYR A 44 -4.05 2.57 -1.13
N HIS A 45 -4.27 3.09 -2.34
CA HIS A 45 -3.27 3.11 -3.41
C HIS A 45 -2.92 4.54 -3.77
N LEU A 46 -1.65 4.91 -3.68
CA LEU A 46 -1.18 6.21 -4.15
C LEU A 46 -1.08 6.19 -5.68
N LYS A 47 -2.06 6.80 -6.34
CA LYS A 47 -2.02 6.99 -7.79
C LYS A 47 -0.78 7.81 -8.14
N GLY A 48 -0.07 7.40 -9.20
CA GLY A 48 1.13 8.09 -9.64
C GLY A 48 2.42 7.69 -8.95
N GLY A 49 2.30 6.99 -7.82
CA GLY A 49 3.47 6.52 -7.08
C GLY A 49 4.28 7.65 -6.44
N TRP A 50 5.55 7.35 -6.20
CA TRP A 50 6.49 8.28 -5.58
C TRP A 50 6.76 9.51 -6.45
N ALA A 51 6.87 9.32 -7.77
CA ALA A 51 7.15 10.41 -8.71
C ALA A 51 6.08 11.52 -8.66
N GLU A 52 4.79 11.18 -8.70
CA GLU A 52 3.72 12.17 -8.61
C GLU A 52 3.66 12.82 -7.21
N TRP A 53 3.95 12.06 -6.15
CA TRP A 53 4.04 12.62 -4.80
C TRP A 53 5.12 13.70 -4.68
N GLN A 54 6.31 13.43 -5.21
CA GLN A 54 7.40 14.41 -5.22
C GLN A 54 7.01 15.66 -6.00
N ALA A 55 6.37 15.52 -7.15
CA ALA A 55 5.93 16.64 -7.97
C ALA A 55 4.88 17.53 -7.27
N PHE A 56 4.00 16.94 -6.45
CA PHE A 56 3.00 17.68 -5.69
C PHE A 56 3.57 18.38 -4.45
N ASN A 57 4.61 17.81 -3.83
CA ASN A 57 5.20 18.28 -2.58
C ASN A 57 6.40 19.22 -2.80
N THR A 58 6.49 19.86 -3.98
CA THR A 58 7.49 20.87 -4.36
C THR A 58 6.80 22.22 -4.50
#